data_AF-A0AAW5YZ81-F1
#
_entry.id   AF-A0AAW5YZ81-F1
#
_cell.length_a   1.000
_cell.length_b   1.000
_cell.length_c   1.000
_cell.angle_alpha   90.00
_cell.angle_beta   90.00
_cell.angle_gamma   90.00
#
_symmetry.space_group_name_H-M   'P 1'
#
loop_
_entity.id
_entity.type
_entity.pdbx_description
1 polymer ?
#
loop_
_entity_poly.entity_id
_entity_poly.type
_entity_poly.pdbx_seq_one_letter_code
_entity_poly.pdbx_strand_id
1 'polypeptide(L)'
;SGATAATRASDMVTIPTENNIYNRPLTCLVEVNRNWGDIPPNVAPRIFDFSGVPPIESITYAFNTTERYYGQLYMQTYKASTSSYVSSLFTGRTDVRKFIGGFNIYSDGTKRVVSNGEATKTIETEWTGVKTRTFIRIGGQATSGTRHLFGHLRNLRLWHKELTDAQMGESIK
;
A
#
# COMPACT_ATOMS: atom_id res chain seq x y z
N SER A 1 24.02 -30.04 22.87
CA SER A 1 23.01 -29.00 23.18
C SER A 1 22.39 -28.55 21.87
N GLY A 2 21.12 -28.90 21.63
CA GLY A 2 20.39 -28.46 20.43
C GLY A 2 19.59 -27.20 20.75
N ALA A 3 20.22 -26.04 20.63
CA ALA A 3 19.44 -24.79 20.62
C ALA A 3 18.75 -24.71 19.26
N THR A 4 17.42 -24.83 19.25
CA THR A 4 16.59 -24.53 18.08
C THR A 4 16.98 -23.15 17.55
N ALA A 5 17.32 -23.05 16.27
CA ALA A 5 17.66 -21.76 15.66
C ALA A 5 16.49 -20.80 15.88
N ALA A 6 16.71 -19.74 16.67
CA ALA A 6 15.72 -18.70 16.86
C ALA A 6 15.79 -17.78 15.63
N THR A 7 14.73 -17.77 14.81
CA THR A 7 14.60 -16.80 13.73
C THR A 7 14.54 -15.41 14.35
N ARG A 8 15.51 -14.54 14.03
CA ARG A 8 15.51 -13.15 14.49
C ARG A 8 14.21 -12.49 14.04
N ALA A 9 13.54 -11.79 14.95
CA ALA A 9 12.39 -10.96 14.64
C ALA A 9 12.77 -9.94 13.55
N SER A 10 11.92 -9.77 12.56
CA SER A 10 12.17 -8.78 11.51
C SER A 10 12.07 -7.37 12.06
N ASP A 11 12.98 -6.50 11.61
CA ASP A 11 12.91 -5.08 11.89
C ASP A 11 11.69 -4.50 11.16
N MET A 12 10.78 -3.89 11.93
CA MET A 12 9.53 -3.32 11.42
C MET A 12 9.59 -1.80 11.50
N VAL A 13 9.50 -1.12 10.35
CA VAL A 13 9.32 0.33 10.34
C VAL A 13 7.88 0.64 10.71
N THR A 14 7.68 1.12 11.93
CA THR A 14 6.35 1.45 12.46
C THR A 14 6.35 2.88 12.96
N ILE A 15 5.51 3.72 12.35
CA ILE A 15 5.34 5.12 12.73
C ILE A 15 4.00 5.23 13.46
N PRO A 16 4.00 5.53 14.77
CA PRO A 16 2.75 5.82 15.47
C PRO A 16 2.14 7.10 14.92
N THR A 17 0.85 7.07 14.65
CA THR A 17 0.10 8.25 14.23
C THR A 17 -1.11 8.43 15.11
N GLU A 18 -1.19 9.60 15.73
CA GLU A 18 -2.31 10.03 16.56
C GLU A 18 -2.92 11.24 15.88
N ASN A 19 -4.20 11.15 15.51
CA ASN A 19 -4.97 12.22 14.85
C ASN A 19 -4.42 12.73 13.50
N ASN A 20 -3.35 12.13 12.97
CA ASN A 20 -2.69 12.61 11.75
C ASN A 20 -3.25 12.00 10.46
N ILE A 21 -3.96 10.86 10.48
CA ILE A 21 -4.49 10.20 9.25
C ILE A 21 -5.99 10.00 9.38
N TYR A 22 -6.64 11.07 9.83
CA TYR A 22 -7.95 10.97 10.44
C TYR A 22 -9.10 11.03 9.45
N ASN A 23 -8.90 11.56 8.23
CA ASN A 23 -9.96 11.80 7.24
C ASN A 23 -9.47 11.70 5.79
N ARG A 24 -10.41 11.40 4.88
CA ARG A 24 -10.33 11.75 3.44
C ARG A 24 -10.33 13.29 3.27
N PRO A 25 -9.61 13.85 2.30
CA PRO A 25 -8.88 13.16 1.24
C PRO A 25 -7.48 12.72 1.68
N LEU A 26 -6.97 11.66 1.06
CA LEU A 26 -5.64 11.13 1.32
C LEU A 26 -4.99 10.66 0.01
N THR A 27 -3.81 11.16 -0.27
CA THR A 27 -3.02 10.78 -1.45
C THR A 27 -1.66 10.25 -1.05
N CYS A 28 -1.15 9.30 -1.82
CA CYS A 28 0.20 8.76 -1.67
C CYS A 28 0.94 8.72 -3.00
N LEU A 29 2.24 8.99 -2.96
CA LEU A 29 3.21 8.60 -3.98
C LEU A 29 4.41 7.96 -3.30
N VAL A 30 4.92 6.90 -3.90
CA VAL A 30 6.09 6.18 -3.44
C VAL A 30 6.81 5.60 -4.64
N GLU A 31 8.13 5.64 -4.58
CA GLU A 31 8.92 4.91 -5.54
C GLU A 31 9.26 3.52 -5.00
N VAL A 32 9.04 2.51 -5.83
CA VAL A 32 9.16 1.10 -5.48
C VAL A 32 10.19 0.45 -6.38
N ASN A 33 11.08 -0.33 -5.79
CA ASN A 33 11.96 -1.26 -6.49
C ASN A 33 11.77 -2.66 -5.89
N ARG A 34 11.28 -3.63 -6.66
CA ARG A 34 11.13 -5.03 -6.22
C ARG A 34 12.31 -5.89 -6.66
N ASN A 35 12.76 -6.78 -5.78
CA ASN A 35 13.90 -7.68 -6.04
C ASN A 35 13.47 -9.09 -6.51
N TRP A 36 12.20 -9.24 -6.92
CA TRP A 36 11.61 -10.48 -7.37
C TRP A 36 10.96 -10.30 -8.75
N GLY A 37 10.73 -11.41 -9.44
CA GLY A 37 10.15 -11.44 -10.79
C GLY A 37 8.62 -11.27 -10.76
N ASP A 38 7.94 -12.12 -11.51
CA ASP A 38 6.51 -11.96 -11.77
C ASP A 38 5.68 -12.39 -10.56
N ILE A 39 6.04 -13.53 -9.97
CA ILE A 39 5.31 -14.14 -8.85
C ILE A 39 5.73 -13.46 -7.54
N PRO A 40 4.77 -12.88 -6.78
CA PRO A 40 5.07 -12.32 -5.47
C PRO A 40 5.63 -13.37 -4.51
N PRO A 41 6.65 -13.04 -3.71
CA PRO A 41 7.35 -14.00 -2.84
C PRO A 41 6.54 -14.41 -1.60
N ASN A 42 5.43 -13.73 -1.31
CA ASN A 42 4.53 -14.04 -0.20
C ASN A 42 3.13 -13.48 -0.44
N VAL A 43 2.26 -13.62 0.56
CA VAL A 43 0.87 -13.15 0.50
C VAL A 43 0.79 -11.64 0.72
N ALA A 44 0.64 -10.93 -0.40
CA ALA A 44 0.45 -9.49 -0.52
C ALA A 44 1.57 -8.64 0.10
N PRO A 45 2.80 -8.69 -0.48
CA PRO A 45 3.94 -7.88 -0.04
C PRO A 45 3.54 -6.42 0.15
N ARG A 46 3.73 -5.89 1.35
CA ARG A 46 3.24 -4.57 1.75
C ARG A 46 4.22 -3.48 1.35
N ILE A 47 3.74 -2.47 0.64
CA ILE A 47 4.44 -1.19 0.56
C ILE A 47 4.25 -0.49 1.90
N PHE A 48 2.99 -0.27 2.29
CA PHE A 48 2.64 0.10 3.66
C PHE A 48 1.18 -0.24 3.94
N ASP A 49 0.83 -0.22 5.22
CA ASP A 49 -0.56 -0.22 5.64
C ASP A 49 -0.79 0.71 6.83
N PHE A 50 -2.05 1.06 7.01
CA PHE A 50 -2.56 1.70 8.22
C PHE A 50 -3.45 0.69 8.92
N SER A 51 -3.04 0.21 10.10
CA SER A 51 -3.89 -0.67 10.90
C SER A 51 -4.31 0.04 12.17
N GLY A 52 -5.61 0.41 12.25
CA GLY A 52 -6.23 0.78 13.51
C GLY A 52 -6.21 -0.40 14.49
N VAL A 53 -6.29 -0.09 15.78
CA VAL A 53 -6.36 -1.11 16.85
C VAL A 53 -7.67 -0.96 17.62
N PRO A 54 -8.51 -2.01 17.67
CA PRO A 54 -8.83 -2.95 16.59
C PRO A 54 -9.34 -2.18 15.35
N PRO A 55 -9.09 -2.64 14.11
CA PRO A 55 -9.27 -1.80 12.95
C PRO A 55 -10.76 -1.64 12.62
N ILE A 56 -11.37 -0.57 13.15
CA ILE A 56 -12.66 -0.07 12.65
C ILE A 56 -12.47 0.32 11.18
N GLU A 57 -11.32 0.94 10.85
CA GLU A 57 -10.95 1.35 9.50
C GLU A 57 -9.46 1.08 9.22
N SER A 58 -9.14 0.67 7.98
CA SER A 58 -7.75 0.46 7.54
C SER A 58 -7.57 0.72 6.06
N ILE A 59 -6.31 0.98 5.68
CA ILE A 59 -5.86 1.04 4.30
C ILE A 59 -4.69 0.09 4.17
N THR A 60 -4.67 -0.70 3.10
CA THR A 60 -3.55 -1.56 2.71
C THR A 60 -3.09 -1.14 1.32
N TYR A 61 -1.79 -0.89 1.15
CA TYR A 61 -1.17 -0.66 -0.15
C TYR A 61 -0.06 -1.67 -0.40
N ALA A 62 -0.23 -2.51 -1.41
CA ALA A 62 0.54 -3.76 -1.54
C ALA A 62 0.57 -4.30 -2.97
N PHE A 63 1.30 -5.39 -3.18
CA PHE A 63 1.29 -6.14 -4.44
C PHE A 63 0.20 -7.22 -4.47
N ASN A 64 -0.48 -7.38 -5.60
CA ASN A 64 -1.50 -8.40 -5.79
C ASN A 64 -0.87 -9.77 -6.07
N THR A 65 -1.46 -10.80 -5.45
CA THR A 65 -1.06 -12.20 -5.54
C THR A 65 -2.11 -13.08 -6.23
N THR A 66 -3.06 -12.48 -6.93
CA THR A 66 -3.96 -13.21 -7.84
C THR A 66 -3.24 -13.38 -9.17
N GLU A 67 -3.23 -14.58 -9.73
CA GLU A 67 -2.44 -14.93 -10.92
C GLU A 67 -2.57 -13.94 -12.08
N ARG A 68 -3.80 -13.57 -12.46
CA ARG A 68 -4.06 -12.58 -13.53
C ARG A 68 -3.56 -11.14 -13.24
N TYR A 69 -3.17 -10.87 -12.00
CA TYR A 69 -2.77 -9.55 -11.50
C TYR A 69 -1.39 -9.55 -10.85
N TYR A 70 -0.60 -10.62 -11.04
CA TYR A 70 0.72 -10.71 -10.45
C TYR A 70 1.57 -9.47 -10.75
N GLY A 71 2.22 -8.97 -9.71
CA GLY A 71 3.08 -7.80 -9.80
C GLY A 71 2.36 -6.45 -9.88
N GLN A 72 1.02 -6.42 -9.99
CA GLN A 72 0.25 -5.18 -9.90
C GLN A 72 0.22 -4.65 -8.46
N LEU A 73 0.19 -3.33 -8.33
CA LEU A 73 -0.11 -2.69 -7.05
C LEU A 73 -1.60 -2.73 -6.79
N TYR A 74 -1.98 -2.66 -5.52
CA TYR A 74 -3.35 -2.50 -5.13
C TYR A 74 -3.52 -1.69 -3.88
N MET A 75 -4.68 -1.04 -3.82
CA MET A 75 -5.19 -0.39 -2.63
C MET A 75 -6.47 -1.08 -2.16
N GLN A 76 -6.44 -1.57 -0.92
CA GLN A 76 -7.63 -1.99 -0.21
C GLN A 76 -7.94 -0.99 0.89
N THR A 77 -9.23 -0.66 1.02
CA THR A 77 -9.75 0.11 2.15
C THR A 77 -10.78 -0.74 2.86
N TYR A 78 -10.83 -0.66 4.18
CA TYR A 78 -11.75 -1.43 5.02
C TYR A 78 -12.47 -0.52 6.01
N LYS A 79 -13.76 -0.77 6.24
CA LYS A 79 -14.57 -0.18 7.30
C LYS A 79 -15.61 -1.17 7.81
N ALA A 80 -15.61 -1.46 9.11
CA ALA A 80 -16.70 -2.17 9.82
C ALA A 80 -17.28 -3.41 9.09
N SER A 81 -16.43 -4.20 8.42
CA SER A 81 -16.71 -5.42 7.62
C SER A 81 -16.84 -5.22 6.11
N THR A 82 -16.94 -3.99 5.61
CA THR A 82 -16.89 -3.71 4.17
C THR A 82 -15.44 -3.50 3.75
N SER A 83 -15.05 -4.11 2.63
CA SER A 83 -13.77 -3.81 1.98
C SER A 83 -13.97 -3.57 0.49
N SER A 84 -13.26 -2.58 -0.04
CA SER A 84 -13.19 -2.35 -1.48
C SER A 84 -11.74 -2.39 -1.94
N TYR A 85 -11.52 -2.85 -3.17
CA TYR A 85 -10.21 -3.14 -3.73
C TYR A 85 -10.08 -2.57 -5.14
N VAL A 86 -8.93 -1.95 -5.45
CA VAL A 86 -8.57 -1.52 -6.81
C VAL A 86 -7.11 -1.89 -7.08
N SER A 87 -6.86 -2.55 -8.22
CA SER A 87 -5.51 -2.82 -8.74
C SER A 87 -5.08 -1.72 -9.70
N SER A 88 -3.80 -1.38 -9.72
CA SER A 88 -3.17 -0.59 -10.78
C SER A 88 -3.32 -1.22 -12.17
N LEU A 89 -3.23 -0.41 -13.23
CA LEU A 89 -3.31 -0.84 -14.62
C LEU A 89 -2.03 -1.52 -15.16
N PHE A 90 -1.08 -1.90 -14.29
CA PHE A 90 0.18 -2.61 -14.61
C PHE A 90 -0.04 -4.05 -15.15
N THR A 91 -0.99 -4.23 -16.05
CA THR A 91 -1.29 -5.51 -16.67
C THR A 91 -0.22 -5.81 -17.70
N GLY A 92 0.44 -6.96 -17.58
CA GLY A 92 1.43 -7.43 -18.56
C GLY A 92 2.82 -6.78 -18.50
N ARG A 93 3.14 -6.02 -17.45
CA ARG A 93 4.46 -5.38 -17.23
C ARG A 93 5.19 -6.02 -16.05
N THR A 94 5.37 -7.33 -16.11
CA THR A 94 6.00 -8.11 -15.03
C THR A 94 7.52 -7.93 -14.96
N ASP A 95 8.11 -7.46 -16.06
CA ASP A 95 9.50 -7.03 -16.20
C ASP A 95 9.84 -5.75 -15.42
N VAL A 96 8.85 -4.91 -15.14
CA VAL A 96 9.07 -3.62 -14.49
C VAL A 96 9.26 -3.81 -12.98
N ARG A 97 10.53 -3.80 -12.57
CA ARG A 97 10.92 -3.90 -11.16
C ARG A 97 10.92 -2.57 -10.44
N LYS A 98 11.08 -1.47 -11.18
CA LYS A 98 11.22 -0.12 -10.66
C LYS A 98 10.14 0.78 -11.25
N PHE A 99 9.32 1.38 -10.40
CA PHE A 99 8.22 2.25 -10.83
C PHE A 99 7.80 3.20 -9.69
N ILE A 100 7.04 4.23 -10.03
CA ILE A 100 6.33 5.06 -9.05
C ILE A 100 4.92 4.51 -8.90
N GLY A 101 4.52 4.22 -7.67
CA GLY A 101 3.17 3.84 -7.31
C GLY A 101 2.50 4.93 -6.47
N GLY A 102 1.19 5.04 -6.58
CA GLY A 102 0.40 5.90 -5.73
C GLY A 102 -1.07 5.52 -5.67
N PHE A 103 -1.82 6.31 -4.93
CA PHE A 103 -3.27 6.27 -4.92
C PHE A 103 -3.84 7.64 -4.56
N ASN A 104 -5.10 7.84 -4.91
CA ASN A 104 -5.93 8.90 -4.37
C ASN A 104 -7.11 8.28 -3.64
N ILE A 105 -7.45 8.81 -2.48
CA ILE A 105 -8.77 8.70 -1.85
C ILE A 105 -9.35 10.11 -1.80
N TYR A 106 -10.48 10.29 -2.47
CA TYR A 106 -11.15 11.56 -2.63
C TYR A 106 -12.16 11.82 -1.51
N SER A 107 -12.48 13.08 -1.27
CA SER A 107 -13.48 13.55 -0.31
C SER A 107 -14.88 13.02 -0.63
N ASP A 108 -15.19 12.81 -1.91
CA ASP A 108 -16.48 12.28 -2.38
C ASP A 108 -16.71 10.80 -2.06
N GLY A 109 -15.68 10.12 -1.53
CA GLY A 109 -15.73 8.71 -1.20
C GLY A 109 -15.39 7.76 -2.33
N THR A 110 -14.74 8.26 -3.37
CA THR A 110 -14.10 7.43 -4.39
C THR A 110 -12.60 7.30 -4.15
N LYS A 111 -11.97 6.35 -4.83
CA LYS A 111 -10.52 6.13 -4.81
C LYS A 111 -10.04 5.54 -6.13
N ARG A 112 -8.74 5.65 -6.37
CA ARG A 112 -8.04 5.03 -7.52
C ARG A 112 -6.60 4.72 -7.18
N VAL A 113 -5.96 3.87 -7.99
CA VAL A 113 -4.51 3.60 -7.92
C VAL A 113 -3.85 4.23 -9.14
N VAL A 114 -2.64 4.73 -8.94
CA VAL A 114 -1.79 5.29 -10.00
C VAL A 114 -0.48 4.53 -10.02
N SER A 115 0.03 4.24 -11.21
CA SER A 115 1.38 3.71 -11.36
C SER A 115 2.05 4.31 -12.60
N ASN A 116 3.24 4.88 -12.44
CA ASN A 116 3.97 5.63 -13.49
C ASN A 116 3.08 6.67 -14.20
N GLY A 117 2.27 7.40 -13.45
CA GLY A 117 1.32 8.39 -13.97
C GLY A 117 0.05 7.82 -14.60
N GLU A 118 -0.06 6.51 -14.79
CA GLU A 118 -1.29 5.88 -15.29
C GLU A 118 -2.27 5.59 -14.16
N ALA A 119 -3.43 6.24 -14.22
CA ALA A 119 -4.48 6.10 -13.22
C ALA A 119 -5.53 5.07 -13.62
N THR A 120 -6.01 4.30 -12.65
CA THR A 120 -7.21 3.45 -12.83
C THR A 120 -8.47 4.30 -12.91
N LYS A 121 -9.59 3.68 -13.32
CA LYS A 121 -10.91 4.23 -13.03
C LYS A 121 -11.09 4.40 -11.52
N THR A 122 -11.90 5.38 -11.12
CA THR A 122 -12.32 5.57 -9.74
C THR A 122 -13.35 4.52 -9.36
N ILE A 123 -13.28 4.06 -8.10
CA ILE A 123 -14.28 3.18 -7.49
C ILE A 123 -14.66 3.71 -6.11
N GLU A 124 -15.81 3.27 -5.59
CA GLU A 124 -16.29 3.70 -4.29
C GLU A 124 -15.50 3.09 -3.11
N THR A 125 -15.53 3.80 -1.99
CA THR A 125 -15.03 3.35 -0.69
C THR A 125 -15.85 3.92 0.45
N GLU A 126 -16.16 3.07 1.42
CA GLU A 126 -16.81 3.48 2.67
C GLU A 126 -15.81 4.00 3.72
N TRP A 127 -14.51 3.82 3.50
CA TRP A 127 -13.46 4.26 4.42
C TRP A 127 -13.50 5.77 4.56
N THR A 128 -13.61 6.27 5.78
CA THR A 128 -13.74 7.71 6.05
C THR A 128 -12.49 8.32 6.68
N GLY A 129 -11.61 7.51 7.27
CA GLY A 129 -10.45 7.97 8.01
C GLY A 129 -10.21 7.18 9.29
N VAL A 130 -8.95 7.09 9.74
CA VAL A 130 -8.64 6.41 11.01
C VAL A 130 -8.65 7.41 12.16
N LYS A 131 -9.77 7.45 12.91
CA LYS A 131 -10.06 8.47 13.94
C LYS A 131 -9.37 8.26 15.29
N THR A 132 -8.63 7.18 15.48
CA THR A 132 -7.95 6.84 16.73
C THR A 132 -6.45 6.61 16.48
N ARG A 133 -5.68 6.33 17.55
CA ARG A 133 -4.28 5.93 17.44
C ARG A 133 -4.14 4.77 16.46
N THR A 134 -3.33 4.99 15.43
CA THR A 134 -3.01 4.00 14.41
C THR A 134 -1.52 3.97 14.16
N PHE A 135 -1.10 3.08 13.28
CA PHE A 135 0.29 2.91 12.89
C PHE A 135 0.39 2.90 11.38
N ILE A 136 1.38 3.60 10.84
CA ILE A 136 1.87 3.34 9.50
C ILE A 136 2.94 2.27 9.62
N ARG A 137 2.74 1.10 9.02
CA ARG A 137 3.80 0.10 8.89
C ARG A 137 4.29 0.10 7.47
N ILE A 138 5.60 0.19 7.28
CA ILE A 138 6.23 0.27 5.96
C ILE A 138 6.97 -1.03 5.72
N GLY A 139 6.78 -1.62 4.53
CA GLY A 139 7.54 -2.79 4.07
C GLY A 139 7.13 -4.13 4.68
N GLY A 140 6.12 -4.21 5.55
CA GLY A 140 5.70 -5.47 6.17
C GLY A 140 4.51 -5.31 7.11
N GLN A 141 4.05 -6.40 7.71
CA GLN A 141 2.90 -6.39 8.64
C GLN A 141 3.27 -6.81 10.07
N ALA A 142 4.17 -7.79 10.22
CA ALA A 142 4.50 -8.39 11.51
C ALA A 142 5.99 -8.71 11.64
N THR A 143 6.45 -8.83 12.88
CA THR A 143 7.82 -9.20 13.25
C THR A 143 8.21 -10.62 12.81
N SER A 144 7.23 -11.47 12.47
CA SER A 144 7.46 -12.80 11.88
C SER A 144 7.89 -12.77 10.41
N GLY A 145 8.02 -11.59 9.78
CA GLY A 145 8.31 -11.47 8.35
C GLY A 145 7.07 -11.58 7.44
N THR A 146 5.87 -11.70 8.03
CA THR A 146 4.62 -11.86 7.27
C THR A 146 4.34 -10.64 6.40
N ARG A 147 4.09 -10.89 5.11
CA ARG A 147 3.79 -9.89 4.06
C ARG A 147 4.90 -8.88 3.80
N HIS A 148 6.15 -9.23 4.10
CA HIS A 148 7.29 -8.35 3.88
C HIS A 148 7.51 -8.04 2.40
N LEU A 149 7.87 -6.81 2.10
CA LEU A 149 8.37 -6.43 0.79
C LEU A 149 9.83 -6.85 0.67
N PHE A 150 10.11 -7.72 -0.30
CA PHE A 150 11.47 -8.00 -0.73
C PHE A 150 11.87 -7.00 -1.82
N GLY A 151 12.39 -5.85 -1.37
CA GLY A 151 12.68 -4.73 -2.25
C GLY A 151 13.05 -3.47 -1.49
N HIS A 152 12.97 -2.34 -2.16
CA HIS A 152 13.29 -1.02 -1.63
C HIS A 152 12.14 -0.05 -1.90
N LEU A 153 11.85 0.77 -0.90
CA LEU A 153 10.96 1.91 -1.02
C LEU A 153 11.79 3.18 -0.89
N ARG A 154 11.50 4.16 -1.73
CA ARG A 154 12.10 5.49 -1.65
C ARG A 154 11.06 6.57 -1.89
N ASN A 155 11.31 7.75 -1.33
CA ASN A 155 10.46 8.92 -1.53
C ASN A 155 8.96 8.68 -1.23
N LEU A 156 8.65 7.94 -0.14
CA LEU A 156 7.28 7.76 0.33
C LEU A 156 6.74 9.10 0.83
N ARG A 157 5.66 9.58 0.23
CA ARG A 157 5.03 10.85 0.53
C ARG A 157 3.53 10.66 0.67
N LEU A 158 2.96 11.29 1.70
CA LEU A 158 1.54 11.26 2.03
C LEU A 158 1.02 12.69 2.13
N TRP A 159 -0.19 12.94 1.62
CA TRP A 159 -0.84 14.25 1.66
C TRP A 159 -2.30 14.14 2.08
N HIS A 160 -2.74 15.05 2.94
CA HIS A 160 -4.17 15.31 3.21
C HIS A 160 -4.76 16.22 2.14
N LYS A 161 -4.65 15.78 0.89
CA LYS A 161 -5.04 16.55 -0.29
C LYS A 161 -5.36 15.61 -1.44
N GLU A 162 -6.32 16.00 -2.25
CA GLU A 162 -6.54 15.42 -3.58
C GLU A 162 -5.51 15.99 -4.54
N LEU A 163 -4.47 15.22 -4.84
CA LEU A 163 -3.55 15.62 -5.89
C LEU A 163 -4.20 15.41 -7.27
N THR A 164 -3.99 16.38 -8.14
CA THR A 164 -4.46 16.36 -9.54
C THR A 164 -3.73 15.29 -10.36
N ASP A 165 -4.26 14.95 -11.54
CA ASP A 165 -3.60 14.03 -12.47
C ASP A 165 -2.18 14.49 -12.82
N ALA A 166 -1.96 15.78 -13.03
CA ALA A 166 -0.63 16.34 -13.29
C ALA A 166 0.34 16.11 -12.11
N GLN A 167 -0.14 16.22 -10.87
CA GLN A 167 0.66 15.97 -9.67
C GLN A 167 0.89 14.47 -9.41
N MET A 168 -0.06 13.63 -9.82
CA MET A 168 0.05 12.17 -9.74
C MET A 168 0.82 11.57 -10.93
N GLY A 169 1.14 12.37 -11.95
CA GLY A 169 1.79 11.98 -13.20
C GLY A 169 3.27 11.62 -13.09
N GLU A 170 3.82 11.46 -11.88
CA GLU A 170 5.21 11.08 -11.70
C GLU A 170 5.48 9.66 -12.26
N SER A 171 6.56 9.52 -13.01
CA SER A 171 6.99 8.26 -13.61
C SER A 171 8.51 8.13 -13.63
N ILE A 172 8.98 6.89 -13.76
CA ILE A 172 10.40 6.60 -14.02
C ILE A 172 10.56 6.49 -15.52
N LYS A 173 11.42 7.35 -16.08
CA LYS A 173 11.84 7.30 -17.48
C LYS A 173 12.97 6.31 -17.68
#